data_AF-A0A9D1N4P0-F1
#
_entry.id   AF-A0A9D1N4P0-F1
#
_cell.length_a   1.000
_cell.length_b   1.000
_cell.length_c   1.000
_cell.angle_alpha   90.00
_cell.angle_beta   90.00
_cell.angle_gamma   90.00
#
_symmetry.space_group_name_H-M   'P 1'
#
loop_
_entity.id
_entity.type
_entity.pdbx_description
1 polymer ?
#
loop_
_entity_poly.entity_id
_entity_poly.type
_entity_poly.pdbx_seq_one_letter_code
_entity_poly.pdbx_strand_id
1 'polypeptide(L)'
;MPTDTFYRLPQQKRDRLLAAIHGELSRVPVTELSVNRIVHEAGISRGSFYQYFRDRDDLVQYLLEYVDSCIHGFITAAAPECGGDPFELLRRFLSSIRAFGDDPVNRAFCTNLLAHLRANGGVQHCRSNAFSPE
;
A
#
# COMPACT_ATOMS: atom_id res chain seq x y z
N MET A 1 1.05 10.72 5.57
CA MET A 1 2.28 10.13 6.11
C MET A 1 2.13 9.74 7.56
N PRO A 2 2.45 8.49 7.94
CA PRO A 2 2.42 8.04 9.32
C PRO A 2 3.40 8.84 10.18
N THR A 3 3.12 8.93 11.47
CA THR A 3 4.02 9.59 12.42
C THR A 3 5.25 8.72 12.70
N ASP A 4 6.31 9.33 13.26
CA ASP A 4 7.50 8.60 13.75
C ASP A 4 7.16 7.46 14.72
N THR A 5 6.08 7.63 15.49
CA THR A 5 5.61 6.63 16.45
C THR A 5 5.25 5.33 15.74
N PHE A 6 4.66 5.40 14.55
CA PHE A 6 4.34 4.22 13.74
C PHE A 6 5.60 3.44 13.36
N TYR A 7 6.64 4.13 12.89
CA TYR A 7 7.90 3.51 12.47
C TYR A 7 8.72 2.92 13.62
N ARG A 8 8.49 3.41 14.85
CA ARG A 8 9.10 2.88 16.08
C ARG A 8 8.31 1.74 16.71
N LEU A 9 7.16 1.34 16.14
CA LEU A 9 6.38 0.23 16.67
C LEU A 9 7.19 -1.07 16.65
N PRO A 10 7.09 -1.91 17.70
CA PRO A 10 7.57 -3.28 17.65
C PRO A 10 7.02 -3.97 16.40
N GLN A 11 7.87 -4.71 15.68
CA GLN A 11 7.54 -5.31 14.39
C GLN A 11 6.21 -6.08 14.44
N GLN A 12 6.03 -6.95 15.43
CA GLN A 12 4.78 -7.72 15.62
C GLN A 12 3.52 -6.84 15.76
N LYS A 13 3.61 -5.65 16.34
CA LYS A 13 2.46 -4.73 16.47
C LYS A 13 2.16 -4.03 15.14
N ARG A 14 3.20 -3.68 14.40
CA ARG A 14 3.10 -3.11 13.05
C ARG A 14 2.50 -4.12 12.08
N ASP A 15 2.98 -5.35 12.10
CA ASP A 15 2.50 -6.43 11.23
C ASP A 15 1.03 -6.74 11.46
N ARG A 16 0.59 -6.80 12.73
CA ARG A 16 -0.84 -6.97 13.07
C ARG A 16 -1.70 -5.83 12.54
N LEU A 17 -1.23 -4.59 12.67
CA LEU A 17 -1.94 -3.42 12.16
C LEU A 17 -2.04 -3.47 10.62
N LEU A 18 -0.93 -3.75 9.93
CA LEU A 18 -0.91 -3.88 8.47
C LEU A 18 -1.79 -5.03 7.98
N ALA A 19 -1.79 -6.17 8.66
CA ALA A 19 -2.67 -7.29 8.36
C ALA A 19 -4.15 -6.92 8.53
N ALA A 20 -4.51 -6.20 9.60
CA ALA A 20 -5.87 -5.72 9.81
C ALA A 20 -6.31 -4.72 8.73
N ILE A 21 -5.42 -3.81 8.32
CA ILE A 21 -5.66 -2.87 7.22
C ILE A 21 -5.87 -3.62 5.90
N HIS A 22 -5.01 -4.59 5.59
CA HIS A 22 -5.13 -5.42 4.40
C HIS A 22 -6.44 -6.21 4.38
N GLY A 23 -6.82 -6.81 5.52
CA GLY A 23 -8.08 -7.52 5.67
C GLY A 23 -9.31 -6.62 5.46
N GLU A 24 -9.30 -5.41 6.01
CA GLU A 24 -10.40 -4.46 5.80
C GLU A 24 -10.50 -4.01 4.34
N LEU A 25 -9.38 -3.69 3.70
CA LEU A 25 -9.36 -3.30 2.29
C LEU A 25 -9.63 -4.45 1.33
N SER A 26 -9.41 -5.70 1.75
CA SER A 26 -9.86 -6.86 0.98
C SER A 26 -11.38 -7.04 1.01
N ARG A 27 -12.07 -6.38 1.95
CA ARG A 27 -13.50 -6.51 2.16
C ARG A 27 -14.29 -5.34 1.58
N VAL A 28 -13.79 -4.12 1.72
CA VAL A 28 -14.49 -2.89 1.32
C VAL A 28 -13.59 -1.89 0.59
N PRO A 29 -14.15 -1.06 -0.31
CA PRO A 29 -13.42 0.05 -0.92
C PRO A 29 -13.00 1.08 0.12
N VAL A 30 -11.99 1.90 -0.21
CA VAL A 30 -11.47 2.97 0.66
C VAL A 30 -12.56 3.89 1.19
N THR A 31 -13.59 4.19 0.38
CA THR A 31 -14.72 5.05 0.76
C THR A 31 -15.50 4.52 1.97
N GLU A 32 -15.54 3.21 2.15
CA GLU A 32 -16.27 2.50 3.21
C GLU A 32 -15.37 1.95 4.33
N LEU A 33 -14.05 2.20 4.27
CA LEU A 33 -13.09 1.70 5.25
C LEU A 33 -13.41 2.20 6.67
N SER A 34 -13.45 1.27 7.63
CA SER A 34 -13.74 1.55 9.02
C SER A 34 -12.51 1.48 9.92
N VAL A 35 -12.11 2.64 10.48
CA VAL A 35 -11.05 2.69 11.50
C VAL A 35 -11.40 1.84 12.71
N ASN A 36 -12.66 1.83 13.13
CA ASN A 36 -13.11 1.03 14.28
C ASN A 36 -12.87 -0.47 14.07
N ARG A 37 -13.10 -0.97 12.84
CA ARG A 37 -12.87 -2.37 12.51
C ARG A 37 -11.38 -2.68 12.48
N ILE A 38 -10.58 -1.83 11.84
CA ILE A 38 -9.11 -1.98 11.79
C ILE A 38 -8.52 -2.06 13.19
N VAL A 39 -8.88 -1.15 14.10
CA VAL A 39 -8.29 -1.14 15.45
C VAL A 39 -8.74 -2.33 16.29
N HIS A 40 -9.97 -2.81 16.09
CA HIS A 40 -10.48 -4.03 16.72
C HIS A 40 -9.67 -5.26 16.28
N GLU A 41 -9.55 -5.48 14.97
CA GLU A 41 -8.79 -6.61 14.39
C GLU A 41 -7.30 -6.55 14.73
N ALA A 42 -6.71 -5.33 14.75
CA ALA A 42 -5.30 -5.13 15.11
C ALA A 42 -5.03 -5.27 16.62
N GLY A 43 -6.08 -5.30 17.46
CA GLY A 43 -5.95 -5.32 18.92
C GLY A 43 -5.30 -4.06 19.48
N ILE A 44 -5.63 -2.88 18.93
CA ILE A 44 -5.15 -1.58 19.40
C ILE A 44 -6.33 -0.66 19.78
N SER A 45 -6.07 0.40 20.56
CA SER A 45 -7.09 1.40 20.81
C SER A 45 -7.26 2.35 19.63
N ARG A 46 -8.44 2.96 19.51
CA ARG A 46 -8.69 4.04 18.54
C ARG A 46 -7.74 5.23 18.75
N GLY A 47 -7.41 5.57 20.00
CA GLY A 47 -6.42 6.60 20.31
C GLY A 47 -5.03 6.27 19.76
N SER A 48 -4.60 5.00 19.84
CA SER A 48 -3.34 4.55 19.26
C SER A 48 -3.32 4.68 17.74
N PHE A 49 -4.43 4.42 17.05
CA PHE A 49 -4.50 4.65 15.60
C PHE A 49 -4.22 6.11 15.26
N TYR A 50 -4.85 7.06 15.95
CA TYR A 50 -4.63 8.48 15.70
C TYR A 50 -3.26 9.01 16.15
N GLN A 51 -2.53 8.25 16.96
CA GLN A 51 -1.10 8.52 17.19
C GLN A 51 -0.24 8.11 16.00
N TYR A 52 -0.70 7.18 15.15
CA TYR A 52 0.05 6.65 14.02
C TYR A 52 -0.33 7.34 12.70
N PHE A 53 -1.62 7.57 12.49
CA PHE A 53 -2.18 8.19 11.28
C PHE A 53 -3.10 9.34 11.68
N ARG A 54 -3.00 10.48 11.00
CA ARG A 54 -3.85 11.65 11.33
C ARG A 54 -5.32 11.37 11.07
N ASP A 55 -5.60 10.66 9.99
CA ASP A 55 -6.93 10.27 9.54
C ASP A 55 -6.84 9.04 8.62
N ARG A 56 -7.96 8.68 7.99
CA ARG A 56 -8.02 7.58 7.03
C ARG A 56 -7.22 7.87 5.76
N ASP A 57 -7.23 9.11 5.27
CA ASP A 57 -6.59 9.44 4.00
C ASP A 57 -5.06 9.39 4.15
N ASP A 58 -4.56 9.76 5.32
CA ASP A 58 -3.16 9.60 5.73
C ASP A 58 -2.70 8.13 5.72
N LEU A 59 -3.58 7.21 6.11
CA LEU A 59 -3.38 5.76 6.00
C LEU A 59 -3.38 5.30 4.53
N VAL A 60 -4.32 5.78 3.72
CA VAL A 60 -4.41 5.41 2.30
C VAL A 60 -3.18 5.87 1.53
N GLN A 61 -2.72 7.10 1.78
CA GLN A 61 -1.49 7.62 1.18
C GLN A 61 -0.28 6.75 1.53
N TYR A 62 -0.14 6.35 2.80
CA TYR A 62 0.91 5.42 3.23
C TYR A 62 0.86 4.09 2.47
N LEU A 63 -0.32 3.52 2.26
CA LEU A 63 -0.47 2.28 1.51
C LEU A 63 -0.09 2.42 0.03
N LEU A 64 -0.43 3.55 -0.59
CA LEU A 64 -0.05 3.82 -1.98
C LEU A 64 1.47 3.94 -2.13
N GLU A 65 2.13 4.64 -1.22
CA GLU A 65 3.59 4.75 -1.20
C GLU A 65 4.28 3.42 -0.88
N TYR A 66 3.67 2.59 -0.03
CA TYR A 66 4.14 1.23 0.21
C TYR A 66 4.07 0.38 -1.06
N VAL A 67 2.96 0.45 -1.81
CA VAL A 67 2.81 -0.25 -3.10
C VAL A 67 3.83 0.27 -4.13
N ASP A 68 4.03 1.57 -4.22
CA ASP A 68 5.05 2.18 -5.10
C ASP A 68 6.46 1.68 -4.73
N SER A 69 6.78 1.64 -3.44
CA SER A 69 8.05 1.10 -2.93
C SER A 69 8.23 -0.38 -3.26
N CYS A 70 7.17 -1.19 -3.17
CA CYS A 70 7.21 -2.61 -3.58
C CYS A 70 7.48 -2.76 -5.09
N ILE A 71 6.82 -1.95 -5.92
CA ILE A 71 7.03 -1.96 -7.37
C ILE A 71 8.46 -1.53 -7.70
N HIS A 72 8.94 -0.44 -7.11
CA HIS A 72 10.30 0.05 -7.30
C HIS A 72 11.33 -0.98 -6.82
N GLY A 73 11.13 -1.59 -5.65
CA GLY A 73 12.00 -2.63 -5.11
C GLY A 73 12.06 -3.85 -6.02
N PHE A 74 10.91 -4.29 -6.55
CA PHE A 74 10.87 -5.37 -7.54
C PHE A 74 11.68 -5.02 -8.79
N ILE A 75 11.47 -3.83 -9.36
CA ILE A 75 12.16 -3.39 -10.58
C ILE A 75 13.67 -3.33 -10.34
N THR A 76 14.10 -2.69 -9.26
CA THR A 76 15.53 -2.53 -8.92
C THR A 76 16.21 -3.87 -8.67
N ALA A 77 15.52 -4.84 -8.09
CA ALA A 77 16.05 -6.20 -7.90
C ALA A 77 16.07 -7.02 -9.20
N ALA A 78 15.03 -6.92 -10.03
CA ALA A 78 14.88 -7.75 -11.22
C ALA A 78 15.65 -7.23 -12.45
N ALA A 79 15.81 -5.90 -12.59
CA ALA A 79 16.41 -5.29 -13.78
C ALA A 79 17.84 -5.77 -14.09
N PRO A 80 18.76 -5.93 -13.11
CA PRO A 80 20.11 -6.45 -13.38
C PRO A 80 20.11 -7.87 -13.96
N GLU A 81 19.12 -8.70 -13.60
CA GLU A 81 19.01 -10.08 -14.08
C GLU A 81 18.41 -10.18 -15.50
N CYS A 82 17.84 -9.10 -16.01
CA CYS A 82 17.18 -9.07 -17.32
C CYS A 82 18.15 -8.75 -18.47
N GLY A 83 19.45 -8.54 -18.19
CA GLY A 83 20.46 -8.24 -19.22
C GLY A 83 20.18 -6.95 -20.00
N GLY A 84 19.43 -6.02 -19.42
CA GLY A 84 19.01 -4.78 -20.06
C GLY A 84 17.78 -4.90 -20.98
N ASP A 85 17.12 -6.05 -21.05
CA ASP A 85 15.89 -6.22 -21.84
C ASP A 85 14.66 -5.69 -21.07
N PRO A 86 14.04 -4.58 -21.51
CA PRO A 86 12.85 -4.04 -20.85
C PRO A 86 11.61 -4.94 -20.99
N PHE A 87 11.53 -5.78 -22.03
CA PHE A 87 10.40 -6.69 -22.24
C PHE A 87 10.47 -7.88 -21.28
N GLU A 88 11.67 -8.39 -21.00
CA GLU A 88 11.87 -9.42 -19.97
C GLU A 88 11.51 -8.89 -18.58
N LEU A 89 11.94 -7.67 -18.24
CA LEU A 89 11.54 -7.01 -16.99
C LEU A 89 10.01 -6.87 -16.89
N LEU A 90 9.36 -6.41 -17.97
CA LEU A 90 7.91 -6.30 -18.03
C LEU A 90 7.24 -7.67 -17.88
N ARG A 91 7.76 -8.72 -18.53
CA ARG A 91 7.24 -10.09 -18.43
C ARG A 91 7.31 -10.61 -16.99
N ARG A 92 8.44 -10.38 -16.30
CA ARG A 92 8.61 -10.75 -14.89
C ARG A 92 7.66 -9.98 -13.99
N PHE A 93 7.50 -8.68 -14.21
CA PHE A 93 6.58 -7.85 -13.45
C PHE A 93 5.13 -8.31 -13.62
N LEU A 94 4.68 -8.54 -14.87
CA LEU A 94 3.35 -9.09 -15.15
C LEU A 94 3.15 -10.47 -14.53
N SER A 95 4.18 -11.31 -14.52
CA SER A 95 4.14 -12.63 -13.85
C SER A 95 3.97 -12.47 -12.33
N SER A 96 4.65 -11.50 -11.72
CA SER A 96 4.49 -11.17 -10.29
C SER A 96 3.09 -10.65 -9.97
N ILE A 97 2.54 -9.76 -10.81
CA ILE A 97 1.15 -9.28 -10.65
C ILE A 97 0.17 -10.43 -10.73
N ARG A 98 0.33 -11.32 -11.71
CA ARG A 98 -0.51 -12.51 -11.86
C ARG A 98 -0.44 -13.40 -10.62
N ALA A 99 0.77 -13.76 -10.19
CA ALA A 99 0.97 -14.61 -9.01
C ALA A 99 0.37 -13.99 -7.74
N PHE A 100 0.55 -12.68 -7.54
CA PHE A 100 -0.08 -11.95 -6.44
C PHE A 100 -1.61 -12.01 -6.52
N GLY A 101 -2.14 -11.83 -7.73
CA GLY A 101 -3.57 -11.86 -8.01
C GLY A 101 -4.19 -13.25 -8.10
N ASP A 102 -3.45 -14.36 -7.97
CA ASP A 102 -4.07 -15.70 -7.92
C ASP A 102 -4.85 -15.90 -6.60
N ASP A 103 -4.47 -15.19 -5.54
CA ASP A 103 -5.22 -15.11 -4.28
C ASP A 103 -6.45 -14.17 -4.42
N PRO A 104 -7.69 -14.64 -4.17
CA PRO A 104 -8.88 -13.80 -4.18
C PRO A 104 -8.84 -12.61 -3.22
N VAL A 105 -8.18 -12.75 -2.07
CA VAL A 105 -8.04 -11.69 -1.07
C VAL A 105 -7.23 -10.54 -1.64
N ASN A 106 -6.08 -10.87 -2.26
CA ASN A 106 -5.21 -9.90 -2.92
C ASN A 106 -5.91 -9.20 -4.10
N ARG A 107 -6.71 -9.93 -4.89
CA ARG A 107 -7.51 -9.32 -5.96
C ARG A 107 -8.52 -8.31 -5.42
N ALA A 108 -9.20 -8.67 -4.33
CA ALA A 108 -10.19 -7.79 -3.70
C ALA A 108 -9.51 -6.55 -3.11
N PHE A 109 -8.38 -6.73 -2.41
CA PHE A 109 -7.54 -5.65 -1.90
C PHE A 109 -7.15 -4.66 -3.01
N CYS A 110 -6.55 -5.15 -4.10
CA CYS A 110 -6.15 -4.31 -5.23
C CYS A 110 -7.36 -3.60 -5.85
N THR A 111 -8.47 -4.31 -6.06
CA THR A 111 -9.68 -3.74 -6.64
C THR A 111 -10.20 -2.56 -5.81
N ASN A 112 -10.30 -2.76 -4.50
CA ASN A 112 -10.81 -1.79 -3.54
C ASN A 112 -9.88 -0.59 -3.35
N LEU A 113 -8.56 -0.81 -3.40
CA LEU A 113 -7.56 0.25 -3.35
C LEU A 113 -7.56 1.07 -4.65
N LEU A 114 -7.60 0.41 -5.81
CA LEU A 114 -7.59 1.09 -7.12
C LEU A 114 -8.89 1.85 -7.41
N ALA A 115 -10.02 1.44 -6.83
CA ALA A 115 -11.28 2.19 -6.93
C ALA A 115 -11.12 3.63 -6.40
N HIS A 116 -10.29 3.84 -5.38
CA HIS A 116 -9.96 5.17 -4.86
C HIS A 116 -9.21 6.03 -5.88
N LEU A 117 -8.24 5.45 -6.60
CA LEU A 117 -7.46 6.16 -7.63
C LEU A 117 -8.33 6.57 -8.83
N ARG A 118 -9.36 5.77 -9.16
CA ARG A 118 -10.32 6.10 -10.23
C ARG A 118 -11.24 7.26 -9.83
N ALA A 119 -11.65 7.33 -8.56
CA ALA A 119 -12.55 8.36 -8.06
C ALA A 119 -11.88 9.74 -7.92
N ASN A 120 -10.57 9.79 -7.65
CA ASN A 120 -9.82 11.02 -7.37
C ASN A 120 -9.04 11.60 -8.56
N GLY A 121 -9.35 11.20 -9.81
CA GLY A 121 -8.77 11.83 -11.00
C GLY A 121 -7.32 11.44 -11.29
N GLY A 122 -7.00 10.13 -11.28
CA GLY A 122 -5.75 9.60 -11.83
C GLY A 122 -4.47 9.98 -11.05
N VAL A 123 -3.31 9.56 -11.60
CA VAL A 123 -1.97 9.61 -10.99
C VAL A 123 -1.42 11.04 -10.78
N GLN A 124 -2.26 12.07 -10.83
CA GLN A 124 -1.85 13.48 -10.73
C GLN A 124 -1.47 13.90 -9.30
N HIS A 125 -1.90 13.17 -8.28
CA HIS A 125 -1.57 13.51 -6.88
C HIS A 125 -0.30 12.84 -6.31
N CYS A 126 0.41 12.02 -7.10
CA CYS A 126 1.68 11.43 -6.68
C CYS A 126 2.92 12.24 -7.10
N ARG A 127 2.77 13.44 -7.66
CA ARG A 127 3.92 14.32 -7.98
C ARG A 127 3.72 15.75 -7.51
N SER A 128 4.26 16.03 -6.33
CA SER A 128 4.79 17.35 -5.98
C SER A 128 5.87 17.19 -4.91
N ASN A 129 7.13 17.16 -5.36
CA ASN A 129 8.39 17.42 -4.61
C ASN A 129 9.52 16.37 -4.72
N ALA A 130 9.64 15.65 -5.83
CA ALA A 130 10.89 14.95 -6.12
C ALA A 130 11.19 15.05 -7.61
N PHE A 131 11.74 16.18 -8.05
CA PHE A 131 12.62 16.37 -9.21
C PHE A 131 12.81 17.88 -9.41
N SER A 132 13.72 18.47 -8.63
CA SER A 132 14.42 19.68 -9.05
C SER A 132 15.75 19.19 -9.65
N PRO A 133 15.97 19.32 -10.97
CA PRO A 133 17.30 19.13 -11.52
C PRO A 133 18.12 20.40 -11.24
N GLU A 134 19.30 20.23 -10.65
CA GLU A 134 20.43 21.14 -10.87
C GLU A 134 21.09 20.81 -12.22
#